data_AF-A0A814QZF2-F1
#
_entry.id   AF-A0A814QZF2-F1
#
_cell.length_a   1.000
_cell.length_b   1.000
_cell.length_c   1.000
_cell.angle_alpha   90.00
_cell.angle_beta   90.00
_cell.angle_gamma   90.00
#
_symmetry.space_group_name_H-M   'P 1'
#
loop_
_entity.id
_entity.type
_entity.pdbx_description
1 polymer ?
#
loop_
_entity_poly.entity_id
_entity_poly.type
_entity_poly.pdbx_seq_one_letter_code
_entity_poly.pdbx_strand_id
1 'polypeptide(L)'
;MNLVKLYNYQSGKYLVRYINKSYVFEFNKHVLRCDLYNSLKRGPNQKVISFSLFGKSTRYYDFINEIVDKVKIFYPDHLVRIYDDGSLEKSFMCDLECKEGYVDFCNIKKLPIDIEKNVTVLNVDFLNSRMWRFLAVGDTFVDLFHSRDSDSLIFQRG
;
A
#
# COMPACT_ATOMS: atom_id res chain seq x y z
N MET A 1 -12.12 7.95 15.64
CA MET A 1 -10.85 7.31 16.00
C MET A 1 -11.09 5.81 16.12
N ASN A 2 -10.82 5.05 15.07
CA ASN A 2 -11.10 3.61 15.03
C ASN A 2 -9.94 2.86 15.69
N LEU A 3 -10.22 2.19 16.81
CA LEU A 3 -9.22 1.59 17.69
C LEU A 3 -8.68 0.27 17.10
N VAL A 4 -7.49 0.33 16.50
CA VAL A 4 -6.63 -0.87 16.37
C VAL A 4 -6.11 -1.20 17.77
N LYS A 5 -6.39 -2.40 18.26
CA LYS A 5 -5.89 -2.86 19.56
C LYS A 5 -4.89 -3.99 19.36
N LEU A 6 -3.70 -3.80 19.92
CA LEU A 6 -2.62 -4.76 19.95
C LEU A 6 -2.64 -5.49 21.28
N TYR A 7 -2.69 -6.81 21.23
CA TYR A 7 -2.60 -7.67 22.39
C TYR A 7 -1.39 -8.59 22.22
N ASN A 8 -0.55 -8.65 23.25
CA ASN A 8 0.46 -9.70 23.34
C ASN A 8 -0.27 -11.04 23.48
N TYR A 9 -0.09 -11.92 22.50
CA TYR A 9 -0.69 -13.24 22.46
C TYR A 9 0.38 -14.28 22.83
N GLN A 10 -0.02 -15.32 23.57
CA GLN A 10 0.91 -16.35 24.04
C GLN A 10 1.74 -16.94 22.89
N SER A 11 2.99 -17.34 23.20
CA SER A 11 3.91 -18.02 22.30
C SER A 11 4.45 -17.16 21.14
N GLY A 12 4.86 -15.92 21.42
CA GLY A 12 5.55 -15.09 20.42
C GLY A 12 4.65 -14.74 19.24
N LYS A 13 3.40 -14.36 19.52
CA LYS A 13 2.45 -13.90 18.51
C LYS A 13 1.76 -12.63 18.99
N TYR A 14 1.28 -11.82 18.05
CA TYR A 14 0.44 -10.65 18.32
C TYR A 14 -0.95 -10.88 17.79
N LEU A 15 -1.96 -10.57 18.61
CA LEU A 15 -3.33 -10.48 18.18
C LEU A 15 -3.67 -9.01 17.90
N VAL A 16 -3.92 -8.69 16.64
CA VAL A 16 -4.39 -7.39 16.20
C VAL A 16 -5.90 -7.46 16.02
N ARG A 17 -6.66 -6.68 16.80
CA ARG A 17 -8.11 -6.55 16.63
C ARG A 17 -8.45 -5.26 15.90
N TYR A 18 -9.26 -5.40 14.86
CA TYR A 18 -9.81 -4.30 14.08
C TYR A 18 -11.32 -4.47 13.96
N ILE A 19 -12.08 -3.65 14.68
CA ILE A 19 -13.55 -3.74 14.75
C ILE A 19 -13.96 -5.18 15.14
N ASN A 20 -14.55 -5.95 14.22
CA ASN A 20 -15.00 -7.34 14.43
C ASN A 20 -14.04 -8.38 13.82
N LYS A 21 -12.89 -7.94 13.28
CA LYS A 21 -11.86 -8.79 12.70
C LYS A 21 -10.70 -8.98 13.66
N SER A 22 -10.09 -10.16 13.63
CA SER A 22 -8.91 -10.51 14.43
C SER A 22 -7.85 -11.11 13.52
N TYR A 23 -6.62 -10.65 13.68
CA TYR A 23 -5.47 -11.10 12.90
C TYR A 23 -4.36 -11.53 13.84
N VAL A 24 -3.74 -12.67 13.56
CA VAL A 24 -2.64 -13.21 14.34
C VAL A 24 -1.36 -13.08 13.53
N PHE A 25 -0.35 -12.42 14.10
CA PHE A 25 0.96 -12.28 13.49
C PHE A 25 2.03 -12.88 14.39
N GLU A 26 3.17 -13.24 13.82
CA GLU A 26 4.31 -13.78 14.55
C GLU A 26 5.22 -12.66 15.07
N PHE A 27 5.67 -12.81 16.31
CA PHE A 27 6.66 -11.96 16.95
C PHE A 27 7.99 -12.09 16.18
N ASN A 28 8.66 -10.97 15.92
CA ASN A 28 9.88 -10.85 15.10
C ASN A 28 9.75 -11.13 13.59
N LYS A 29 8.54 -11.37 13.06
CA LYS A 29 8.35 -11.40 11.60
C LYS A 29 8.16 -9.97 11.08
N HIS A 30 8.94 -9.59 10.07
CA HIS A 30 8.74 -8.31 9.42
C HIS A 30 7.34 -8.26 8.79
N VAL A 31 6.57 -7.24 9.15
CA VAL A 31 5.25 -6.98 8.56
C VAL A 31 5.35 -5.70 7.75
N LEU A 32 5.84 -5.85 6.51
CA LEU A 32 5.79 -4.77 5.54
C LEU A 32 4.35 -4.55 5.11
N ARG A 33 3.97 -3.28 5.06
CA ARG A 33 2.66 -2.81 4.60
C ARG A 33 2.73 -1.33 4.24
N CYS A 34 1.80 -0.88 3.42
CA CYS A 34 1.67 0.55 3.12
C CYS A 34 1.10 1.34 4.31
N ASP A 35 -0.13 1.01 4.69
CA ASP A 35 -0.83 1.59 5.84
C ASP A 35 -1.49 0.47 6.65
N LEU A 36 -1.32 0.49 7.97
CA LEU A 36 -1.86 -0.56 8.84
C LEU A 36 -3.39 -0.53 8.86
N TYR A 37 -3.98 0.66 8.90
CA TYR A 37 -5.42 0.80 9.06
C TYR A 37 -6.19 0.28 7.84
N ASN A 38 -5.82 0.74 6.64
CA ASN A 38 -6.40 0.32 5.38
C ASN A 38 -6.15 -1.17 5.13
N SER A 39 -4.95 -1.67 5.46
CA SER A 39 -4.63 -3.10 5.31
C SER A 39 -5.51 -3.98 6.21
N LEU A 40 -5.69 -3.61 7.49
CA LEU A 40 -6.57 -4.33 8.42
C LEU A 40 -8.06 -4.19 8.05
N LYS A 41 -8.47 -3.05 7.50
CA LYS A 41 -9.84 -2.83 7.04
C LYS A 41 -10.21 -3.81 5.93
N ARG A 42 -9.34 -3.93 4.92
CA ARG A 42 -9.53 -4.84 3.78
C ARG A 42 -9.30 -6.30 4.19
N GLY A 43 -8.26 -6.58 4.98
CA GLY A 43 -7.87 -7.92 5.40
C GLY A 43 -6.83 -8.55 4.46
N PRO A 44 -6.50 -9.84 4.64
CA PRO A 44 -5.55 -10.56 3.80
C PRO A 44 -6.12 -10.77 2.38
N ASN A 45 -5.31 -11.38 1.51
CA ASN A 45 -5.66 -11.74 0.14
C ASN A 45 -5.90 -10.53 -0.78
N GLN A 46 -5.21 -9.43 -0.52
CA GLN A 46 -5.31 -8.23 -1.36
C GLN A 46 -4.65 -8.47 -2.71
N LYS A 47 -5.28 -7.95 -3.76
CA LYS A 47 -4.73 -7.89 -5.11
C LYS A 47 -4.31 -6.45 -5.39
N VAL A 48 -3.07 -6.22 -5.79
CA VAL A 48 -2.51 -4.86 -5.89
C VAL A 48 -1.92 -4.62 -7.27
N ILE A 49 -2.24 -3.49 -7.89
CA ILE A 49 -1.52 -2.95 -9.04
C ILE A 49 -0.66 -1.81 -8.54
N SER A 50 0.65 -1.98 -8.61
CA SER A 50 1.63 -1.10 -7.98
C SER A 50 2.39 -0.24 -8.98
N PHE A 51 2.61 1.02 -8.59
CA PHE A 51 3.31 2.05 -9.36
C PHE A 51 4.36 2.73 -8.49
N SER A 52 5.37 3.31 -9.15
CA SER A 52 6.39 4.16 -8.53
C SER A 52 6.26 5.57 -9.06
N LEU A 53 6.19 6.56 -8.18
CA LEU A 53 6.23 7.98 -8.54
C LEU A 53 7.28 8.70 -7.71
N PHE A 54 8.01 9.62 -8.31
CA PHE A 54 9.08 10.34 -7.63
C PHE A 54 9.37 11.65 -8.34
N GLY A 55 9.82 12.65 -7.56
CA GLY A 55 9.98 14.02 -8.05
C GLY A 55 8.64 14.74 -8.28
N LYS A 56 8.69 15.98 -8.76
CA LYS A 56 7.54 16.91 -8.76
C LYS A 56 6.88 17.07 -10.14
N SER A 57 6.85 16.02 -10.94
CA SER A 57 6.29 16.10 -12.29
C SER A 57 4.77 16.21 -12.23
N THR A 58 4.20 17.30 -12.73
CA THR A 58 2.74 17.49 -12.81
C THR A 58 2.05 16.48 -13.73
N ARG A 59 2.80 15.89 -14.68
CA ARG A 59 2.32 14.83 -15.58
C ARG A 59 1.79 13.59 -14.83
N TYR A 60 2.26 13.37 -13.59
CA TYR A 60 1.76 12.27 -12.78
C TYR A 60 0.29 12.43 -12.42
N TYR A 61 -0.20 13.66 -12.25
CA TYR A 61 -1.57 13.90 -11.82
C TYR A 61 -2.59 13.41 -12.85
N ASP A 62 -2.42 13.81 -14.12
CA ASP A 62 -3.30 13.39 -15.21
C ASP A 62 -3.24 11.87 -15.40
N PHE A 63 -2.03 11.32 -15.36
CA PHE A 63 -1.80 9.90 -15.59
C PHE A 63 -2.40 9.00 -14.50
N ILE A 64 -2.27 9.38 -13.23
CA ILE A 64 -2.83 8.59 -12.11
C ILE A 64 -4.35 8.60 -12.15
N ASN A 65 -4.97 9.75 -12.44
CA ASN A 65 -6.42 9.83 -12.55
C ASN A 65 -6.92 8.83 -13.61
N GLU A 66 -6.31 8.84 -14.79
CA GLU A 66 -6.65 7.90 -15.86
C GLU A 66 -6.43 6.43 -15.46
N ILE A 67 -5.34 6.14 -14.73
CA ILE A 67 -5.08 4.80 -14.21
C ILE A 67 -6.16 4.35 -13.24
N VAL A 68 -6.52 5.19 -12.27
CA VAL A 68 -7.43 4.83 -11.19
C VAL A 68 -8.78 4.44 -11.79
N ASP A 69 -9.27 5.25 -12.74
CA ASP A 69 -10.50 4.95 -13.49
C ASP A 69 -10.42 3.63 -14.26
N LYS A 70 -9.32 3.41 -14.99
CA LYS A 70 -9.13 2.19 -15.79
C LYS A 70 -8.96 0.93 -14.95
N VAL A 71 -8.24 1.01 -13.82
CA VAL A 71 -8.13 -0.12 -12.89
C VAL A 71 -9.50 -0.48 -12.38
N LYS A 72 -10.32 0.50 -12.03
CA LYS A 72 -11.65 0.21 -11.51
C LYS A 72 -12.52 -0.55 -12.51
N ILE A 73 -12.36 -0.26 -13.79
CA ILE A 73 -13.09 -0.92 -14.88
C ILE A 73 -12.52 -2.34 -15.16
N PHE A 74 -11.21 -2.46 -15.35
CA PHE A 74 -10.59 -3.70 -15.83
C PHE A 74 -10.20 -4.69 -14.73
N TYR A 75 -9.98 -4.20 -13.51
CA TYR A 75 -9.52 -4.97 -12.36
C TYR A 75 -10.31 -4.54 -11.10
N PRO A 76 -11.64 -4.72 -11.08
CA PRO A 76 -12.53 -4.12 -10.08
C PRO A 76 -12.29 -4.57 -8.63
N ASP A 77 -11.59 -5.69 -8.45
CA ASP A 77 -11.18 -6.30 -7.20
C ASP A 77 -9.72 -6.01 -6.80
N HIS A 78 -9.00 -5.21 -7.60
CA HIS A 78 -7.63 -4.79 -7.32
C HIS A 78 -7.57 -3.41 -6.66
N LEU A 79 -6.55 -3.22 -5.85
CA LEU A 79 -6.14 -1.95 -5.29
C LEU A 79 -5.10 -1.29 -6.18
N VAL A 80 -5.17 0.03 -6.33
CA VAL A 80 -4.08 0.84 -6.88
C VAL A 80 -3.17 1.22 -5.73
N ARG A 81 -1.88 0.88 -5.83
CA ARG A 81 -0.89 1.26 -4.84
C ARG A 81 0.23 2.07 -5.44
N ILE A 82 0.43 3.27 -4.92
CA ILE A 82 1.39 4.23 -5.46
C ILE A 82 2.49 4.44 -4.42
N TYR A 83 3.71 4.05 -4.74
CA TYR A 83 4.88 4.31 -3.90
C TYR A 83 5.52 5.64 -4.28
N ASP A 84 5.64 6.56 -3.31
CA ASP A 84 6.16 7.91 -3.53
C ASP A 84 7.29 8.30 -2.57
N ASP A 85 8.08 9.31 -2.94
CA ASP A 85 9.20 9.85 -2.15
C ASP A 85 8.81 11.02 -1.20
N GLY A 86 7.53 11.35 -1.13
CA GLY A 86 6.97 12.50 -0.44
C GLY A 86 6.94 13.79 -1.25
N SER A 87 7.24 13.76 -2.56
CA SER A 87 7.21 14.93 -3.43
C SER A 87 5.80 15.36 -3.85
N LEU A 88 4.81 14.46 -3.79
CA LEU A 88 3.46 14.69 -4.29
C LEU A 88 2.66 15.59 -3.34
N GLU A 89 1.76 16.39 -3.92
CA GLU A 89 0.86 17.23 -3.14
C GLU A 89 -0.14 16.40 -2.34
N LYS A 90 -0.29 16.72 -1.04
CA LYS A 90 -1.22 16.01 -0.15
C LYS A 90 -2.68 16.16 -0.56
N SER A 91 -3.06 17.31 -1.10
CA SER A 91 -4.40 17.57 -1.66
C SER A 91 -4.70 16.58 -2.76
N PHE A 92 -3.80 16.46 -3.75
CA PHE A 92 -3.92 15.52 -4.84
C PHE A 92 -4.02 14.06 -4.35
N MET A 93 -3.15 13.65 -3.42
CA MET A 93 -3.20 12.29 -2.88
C MET A 93 -4.54 12.00 -2.20
N CYS A 94 -5.04 12.91 -1.37
CA CYS A 94 -6.32 12.75 -0.70
C CYS A 94 -7.52 12.81 -1.66
N ASP A 95 -7.44 13.58 -2.75
CA ASP A 95 -8.50 13.60 -3.76
C ASP A 95 -8.78 12.21 -4.34
N LEU A 96 -7.78 11.33 -4.34
CA LEU A 96 -7.91 9.93 -4.75
C LEU A 96 -8.10 9.02 -3.55
N GLU A 97 -7.15 8.94 -2.61
CA GLU A 97 -7.17 7.97 -1.50
C GLU A 97 -8.32 8.20 -0.50
N CYS A 98 -8.76 9.45 -0.29
CA CYS A 98 -9.85 9.75 0.63
C CYS A 98 -11.23 9.50 -0.01
N LYS A 99 -11.36 9.65 -1.34
CA LYS A 99 -12.61 9.46 -2.07
C LYS A 99 -12.78 8.00 -2.53
N GLU A 100 -11.68 7.39 -2.96
CA GLU A 100 -11.64 6.06 -3.56
C GLU A 100 -11.14 5.03 -2.53
N GLY A 101 -12.02 4.10 -2.14
CA GLY A 101 -11.67 3.06 -1.16
C GLY A 101 -10.61 2.02 -1.62
N TYR A 102 -10.12 2.13 -2.85
CA TYR A 102 -9.22 1.18 -3.51
C TYR A 102 -7.89 1.80 -3.97
N VAL A 103 -7.56 3.02 -3.55
CA VAL A 103 -6.27 3.67 -3.83
C VAL A 103 -5.49 3.81 -2.53
N ASP A 104 -4.19 3.48 -2.54
CA ASP A 104 -3.26 3.69 -1.43
C ASP A 104 -2.05 4.51 -1.90
N PHE A 105 -1.69 5.58 -1.17
CA PHE A 105 -0.41 6.27 -1.34
C PHE A 105 0.58 5.86 -0.24
N CYS A 106 1.75 5.39 -0.65
CA CYS A 106 2.74 4.77 0.22
C CYS A 106 4.05 5.54 0.16
N ASN A 107 4.27 6.38 1.16
CA ASN A 107 5.52 7.11 1.26
C ASN A 107 6.66 6.14 1.64
N ILE A 108 7.61 5.96 0.73
CA ILE A 108 8.73 5.01 0.89
C ILE A 108 9.61 5.31 2.10
N LYS A 109 9.66 6.57 2.55
CA LYS A 109 10.42 7.00 3.74
C LYS A 109 9.70 6.71 5.05
N LYS A 110 8.51 6.08 5.00
CA LYS A 110 7.64 5.84 6.16
C LYS A 110 7.05 4.43 6.18
N LEU A 111 7.53 3.51 5.34
CA LEU A 111 7.03 2.13 5.27
C LEU A 111 7.38 1.35 6.54
N PRO A 112 6.40 1.00 7.40
CA PRO A 112 6.66 0.24 8.61
C PRO A 112 7.00 -1.22 8.27
N ILE A 113 7.91 -1.82 9.05
CA ILE A 113 8.26 -3.26 8.95
C ILE A 113 7.94 -4.05 10.22
N ASP A 114 7.35 -3.40 11.22
CA ASP A 114 6.94 -3.95 12.50
C ASP A 114 5.47 -3.61 12.76
N ILE A 115 4.81 -4.45 13.57
CA ILE A 115 3.41 -4.22 13.96
C ILE A 115 3.35 -3.27 15.16
N GLU A 116 4.30 -3.48 16.08
CA GLU A 116 4.33 -2.84 17.38
C GLU A 116 5.27 -1.62 17.30
N LYS A 117 4.65 -0.49 16.93
CA LYS A 117 5.24 0.85 16.73
C LYS A 117 5.77 1.04 15.31
N ASN A 118 5.31 2.08 14.59
CA ASN A 118 5.92 2.57 13.34
C ASN A 118 7.31 3.20 13.60
N VAL A 119 8.17 2.52 14.37
CA VAL A 119 9.51 3.00 14.75
C VAL A 119 10.53 2.48 13.77
N THR A 120 10.34 1.27 13.24
CA THR A 120 11.23 0.70 12.25
C THR A 120 10.67 0.89 10.84
N VAL A 121 11.39 1.68 10.05
CA VAL A 121 11.06 1.96 8.65
C VAL A 121 11.96 1.13 7.74
N LEU A 122 11.40 0.58 6.66
CA LEU A 122 12.17 -0.10 5.63
C LEU A 122 13.14 0.90 4.97
N ASN A 123 14.45 0.63 5.04
CA ASN A 123 15.42 1.35 4.21
C ASN A 123 15.35 0.81 2.77
N VAL A 124 15.05 1.69 1.81
CA VAL A 124 15.00 1.38 0.38
C VAL A 124 15.91 2.29 -0.45
N ASP A 125 16.87 2.98 0.17
CA ASP A 125 17.73 3.96 -0.49
C ASP A 125 18.64 3.32 -1.55
N PHE A 126 18.90 2.02 -1.42
CA PHE A 126 19.65 1.22 -2.38
C PHE A 126 18.85 0.84 -3.64
N LEU A 127 17.52 1.03 -3.63
CA LEU A 127 16.66 0.73 -4.77
C LEU A 127 16.52 1.93 -5.69
N ASN A 128 16.57 1.70 -7.00
CA ASN A 128 16.15 2.71 -7.96
C ASN A 128 14.68 3.07 -7.74
N SER A 129 14.30 4.34 -7.82
CA SER A 129 12.92 4.77 -7.52
C SER A 129 11.85 4.06 -8.35
N ARG A 130 12.16 3.65 -9.58
CA ARG A 130 11.26 2.84 -10.43
C ARG A 130 11.00 1.44 -9.89
N MET A 131 11.83 0.94 -8.97
CA MET A 131 11.69 -0.38 -8.37
C MET A 131 10.76 -0.40 -7.15
N TRP A 132 10.38 0.75 -6.59
CA TRP A 132 9.49 0.77 -5.42
C TRP A 132 8.13 0.09 -5.67
N ARG A 133 7.65 0.05 -6.91
CA ARG A 133 6.47 -0.74 -7.32
C ARG A 133 6.59 -2.23 -6.98
N PHE A 134 7.79 -2.78 -6.82
CA PHE A 134 7.96 -4.18 -6.42
C PHE A 134 7.82 -4.40 -4.90
N LEU A 135 7.74 -3.35 -4.09
CA LEU A 135 7.59 -3.47 -2.63
C LEU A 135 6.28 -4.16 -2.22
N ALA A 136 5.28 -4.19 -3.10
CA ALA A 136 4.04 -4.94 -2.88
C ALA A 136 4.29 -6.45 -2.72
N VAL A 137 5.39 -6.99 -3.26
CA VAL A 137 5.79 -8.40 -3.10
C VAL A 137 6.03 -8.76 -1.63
N GLY A 138 6.58 -7.82 -0.86
CA GLY A 138 6.88 -8.05 0.55
C GLY A 138 5.71 -7.74 1.48
N ASP A 139 4.61 -7.19 0.97
CA ASP A 139 3.48 -6.77 1.80
C ASP A 139 2.74 -7.99 2.36
N THR A 140 2.59 -8.02 3.68
CA THR A 140 2.02 -9.17 4.40
C THR A 140 0.54 -9.44 4.07
N PHE A 141 -0.19 -8.46 3.53
CA PHE A 141 -1.61 -8.59 3.20
C PHE A 141 -1.87 -8.86 1.71
N VAL A 142 -0.82 -8.90 0.88
CA VAL A 142 -0.93 -8.99 -0.58
C VAL A 142 -0.62 -10.41 -1.05
N ASP A 143 -1.55 -11.01 -1.78
CA ASP A 143 -1.39 -12.35 -2.36
C ASP A 143 -1.05 -12.28 -3.86
N LEU A 144 -1.51 -11.21 -4.54
CA LEU A 144 -1.30 -11.01 -5.97
C LEU A 144 -0.90 -9.57 -6.22
N PHE A 145 0.15 -9.37 -6.99
CA PHE A 145 0.60 -8.03 -7.37
C PHE A 145 0.90 -7.92 -8.87
N HIS A 146 0.63 -6.75 -9.44
CA HIS A 146 1.04 -6.34 -10.77
C HIS A 146 1.97 -5.13 -10.66
N SER A 147 3.21 -5.28 -11.11
CA SER A 147 4.16 -4.16 -11.20
C SER A 147 3.99 -3.46 -12.55
N ARG A 148 3.71 -2.16 -12.55
CA ARG A 148 3.43 -1.37 -13.76
C ARG A 148 4.24 -0.07 -13.79
N ASP A 149 4.69 0.31 -14.98
CA ASP A 149 5.30 1.61 -15.20
C ASP A 149 4.25 2.71 -15.19
N SER A 150 4.63 3.89 -14.69
CA SER A 150 3.76 5.07 -14.60
C SER A 150 3.60 5.83 -15.92
N ASP A 151 3.96 5.23 -17.04
CA ASP A 151 3.72 5.74 -18.39
C ASP A 151 3.04 4.68 -19.27
N SER A 152 2.69 3.53 -18.68
CA SER A 152 2.06 2.42 -19.38
C SER A 152 0.54 2.43 -19.18
N LEU A 153 -0.21 2.48 -20.28
CA LEU A 153 -1.67 2.39 -20.24
C LEU A 153 -2.11 1.01 -19.73
N ILE A 154 -3.21 1.00 -18.97
CA ILE A 154 -3.85 -0.22 -18.50
C ILE A 154 -4.85 -0.68 -19.56
N PHE A 155 -4.61 -1.88 -20.07
CA PHE A 155 -5.49 -2.55 -21.02
C PHE A 155 -6.08 -3.81 -20.35
N GLN A 156 -7.28 -4.17 -20.76
CA GLN A 156 -7.84 -5.49 -20.47
C GLN A 156 -6.90 -6.55 -21.04
N ARG A 157 -6.42 -7.45 -20.18
CA ARG A 157 -5.77 -8.68 -20.64
C ARG A 157 -6.86 -9.74 -20.73
N GLY A 158 -7.05 -10.28 -21.93
CA GLY A 158 -8.03 -11.34 -22.23
C GLY A 158 -7.65 -12.67 -21.61
#